data_AF-A0A6P0NLA9-F1
#
_entry.id   AF-A0A6P0NLA9-F1
#
_cell.length_a   1.000
_cell.length_b   1.000
_cell.length_c   1.000
_cell.angle_alpha   90.00
_cell.angle_beta   90.00
_cell.angle_gamma   90.00
#
_symmetry.space_group_name_H-M   'P 1'
#
loop_
_entity.id
_entity.type
_entity.pdbx_description
1 polymer ?
#
loop_
_entity_poly.entity_id
_entity_poly.type
_entity_poly.pdbx_seq_one_letter_code
_entity_poly.pdbx_strand_id
1 'polypeptide(L)'
;LDQFYQAMVSPHARFVRSNNAWIEVIPTERTINRQFKPLAITLYDWLIRPAEETGWLNESVDTLVFVMDGAFRRIPMAALYDQDSQQFLIEKYAIATTFGNLEIPQAPPSKQLNVLAAGLSQASVLSILGADNQSSTIRFNQLPHVETELDGLQATVQGSDVFLNAKFQKDTFQTQMASAAYNVVHLATHGIFGFTREDTFLIVPTAAKPDQNNSDPIPVETIDLNDFDSFLRPRKATPLELLVLSACQTATGDNREVLGIAGLAVQSGARSTLASLWNIEDASTAQLMADFYRAVPTMSKAKALQQAQVELIRQNRQPTVWAPYILVGDWR
;
A
#
# COMPACT_ATOMS: atom_id res chain seq x y z
N LEU A 1 20.42 -3.42 6.76
CA LEU A 1 18.98 -3.50 6.39
C LEU A 1 18.10 -2.87 7.45
N ASP A 2 18.11 -3.35 8.70
CA ASP A 2 17.28 -2.75 9.76
C ASP A 2 17.60 -1.27 10.00
N GLN A 3 18.87 -0.90 10.08
CA GLN A 3 19.27 0.51 10.20
C GLN A 3 18.74 1.37 9.02
N PHE A 4 18.70 0.82 7.81
CA PHE A 4 18.21 1.53 6.62
C PHE A 4 16.70 1.75 6.71
N TYR A 5 15.95 0.70 7.06
CA TYR A 5 14.52 0.80 7.33
C TYR A 5 14.24 1.84 8.42
N GLN A 6 14.88 1.69 9.57
CA GLN A 6 14.75 2.61 10.72
C GLN A 6 15.09 4.07 10.35
N ALA A 7 16.04 4.29 9.43
CA ALA A 7 16.39 5.63 8.97
C ALA A 7 15.29 6.33 8.16
N MET A 8 14.34 5.59 7.59
CA MET A 8 13.19 6.14 6.85
C MET A 8 11.90 6.17 7.67
N VAL A 9 11.70 5.22 8.57
CA VAL A 9 10.45 5.11 9.34
C VAL A 9 10.57 5.62 10.77
N SER A 10 11.48 6.56 11.05
CA SER A 10 11.60 7.20 12.37
C SER A 10 10.93 8.58 12.41
N PRO A 11 10.05 8.87 13.39
CA PRO A 11 9.51 7.94 14.38
C PRO A 11 8.54 6.93 13.74
N HIS A 12 8.33 5.77 14.36
CA HIS A 12 7.33 4.82 13.89
C HIS A 12 5.93 5.27 14.33
N ALA A 13 4.93 4.98 13.51
CA ALA A 13 3.57 4.86 14.01
C ALA A 13 3.57 3.84 15.15
N ARG A 14 2.83 4.07 16.24
CA ARG A 14 2.81 3.14 17.38
C ARG A 14 1.47 3.18 18.07
N PHE A 15 1.06 2.06 18.63
CA PHE A 15 -0.09 2.02 19.53
C PHE A 15 0.37 2.29 20.96
N VAL A 16 -0.22 3.30 21.60
CA VAL A 16 0.01 3.63 23.01
C VAL A 16 -1.27 3.33 23.79
N ARG A 17 -1.12 2.69 24.95
CA ARG A 17 -2.25 2.39 25.83
C ARG A 17 -2.61 3.63 26.66
N SER A 18 -3.88 4.04 26.62
CA SER A 18 -4.45 5.12 27.43
C SER A 18 -5.88 4.76 27.85
N ASN A 19 -6.19 4.78 29.15
CA ASN A 19 -7.55 4.55 29.69
C ASN A 19 -8.30 3.34 29.07
N ASN A 20 -7.64 2.17 28.99
CA ASN A 20 -8.16 0.93 28.39
C ASN A 20 -8.40 0.96 26.86
N ALA A 21 -7.93 1.99 26.16
CA ALA A 21 -7.87 2.05 24.71
C ALA A 21 -6.42 2.00 24.21
N TRP A 22 -6.22 1.36 23.08
CA TRP A 22 -5.03 1.52 22.25
C TRP A 22 -5.27 2.68 21.30
N ILE A 23 -4.43 3.69 21.37
CA ILE A 23 -4.50 4.87 20.51
C ILE A 23 -3.37 4.79 19.51
N GLU A 24 -3.72 4.92 18.24
CA GLU A 24 -2.75 5.09 17.18
C GLU A 24 -2.06 6.46 17.30
N VAL A 25 -0.74 6.43 17.40
CA VAL A 25 0.10 7.62 17.33
C VAL A 25 0.85 7.59 16.00
N ILE A 26 0.39 8.38 15.04
CA ILE A 26 1.08 8.61 13.76
C ILE A 26 1.99 9.84 13.96
N PRO A 27 3.29 9.76 13.63
CA PRO A 27 4.14 10.93 13.59
C PRO A 27 3.64 11.92 12.53
N THR A 28 3.40 13.17 12.93
CA THR A 28 2.97 14.25 12.01
C THR A 28 4.02 14.57 10.95
N GLU A 29 5.30 14.29 11.20
CA GLU A 29 6.37 14.32 10.19
C GLU A 29 7.32 13.12 10.41
N ARG A 30 7.55 12.34 9.34
CA ARG A 30 8.65 11.37 9.32
C ARG A 30 9.91 12.08 8.89
N THR A 31 10.89 12.21 9.79
CA THR A 31 12.17 12.82 9.45
C THR A 31 13.11 11.76 8.91
N ILE A 32 13.59 11.92 7.68
CA ILE A 32 14.68 11.10 7.17
C ILE A 32 15.91 11.31 8.07
N ASN A 33 16.37 10.21 8.68
CA ASN A 33 17.58 10.23 9.48
C ASN A 33 18.78 10.56 8.58
N ARG A 34 19.75 11.34 9.07
CA ARG A 34 21.01 11.65 8.36
C ARG A 34 21.76 10.40 7.90
N GLN A 35 21.54 9.24 8.55
CA GLN A 35 22.11 7.95 8.16
C GLN A 35 21.45 7.32 6.92
N PHE A 36 20.27 7.79 6.48
CA PHE A 36 19.57 7.24 5.32
C PHE A 36 20.45 7.23 4.07
N LYS A 37 20.98 8.39 3.67
CA LYS A 37 21.72 8.50 2.40
C LYS A 37 23.00 7.64 2.37
N PRO A 38 23.86 7.62 3.41
CA PRO A 38 24.99 6.69 3.47
C PRO A 38 24.60 5.21 3.39
N LEU A 39 23.49 4.82 4.03
CA LEU A 39 22.98 3.44 3.97
C LEU A 39 22.37 3.11 2.60
N ALA A 40 21.69 4.07 1.96
CA ALA A 40 21.16 3.93 0.61
C ALA A 40 22.28 3.67 -0.41
N ILE A 41 23.39 4.41 -0.29
CA ILE A 41 24.60 4.24 -1.10
C ILE A 41 25.21 2.86 -0.86
N THR A 42 25.40 2.50 0.41
CA THR A 42 25.98 1.19 0.77
C THR A 42 25.19 0.03 0.16
N LEU A 43 23.85 0.08 0.25
CA LEU A 43 23.00 -0.95 -0.33
C LEU A 43 22.99 -0.92 -1.86
N TYR A 44 23.05 0.25 -2.49
CA TYR A 44 23.20 0.38 -3.93
C TYR A 44 24.49 -0.28 -4.42
N ASP A 45 25.60 0.03 -3.76
CA ASP A 45 26.93 -0.48 -4.10
C ASP A 45 27.04 -1.99 -3.91
N TRP A 46 26.31 -2.56 -2.96
CA TRP A 46 26.30 -4.00 -2.73
C TRP A 46 25.39 -4.76 -3.69
N LEU A 47 24.26 -4.18 -4.09
CA LEU A 47 23.18 -4.91 -4.77
C LEU A 47 23.08 -4.60 -6.26
N ILE A 48 23.29 -3.33 -6.65
CA ILE A 48 23.01 -2.83 -8.00
C ILE A 48 24.31 -2.60 -8.77
N ARG A 49 25.28 -1.90 -8.16
CA ARG A 49 26.54 -1.54 -8.82
C ARG A 49 27.26 -2.72 -9.48
N PRO A 50 27.38 -3.91 -8.85
CA PRO A 50 28.04 -5.05 -9.50
C PRO A 50 27.33 -5.50 -10.78
N ALA A 51 26.01 -5.37 -10.85
CA ALA A 51 25.23 -5.72 -12.04
C ALA A 51 25.34 -4.65 -13.16
N GLU A 52 25.51 -3.38 -12.81
CA GLU A 52 25.85 -2.32 -13.77
C GLU A 52 27.27 -2.51 -14.33
N GLU A 53 28.27 -2.74 -13.46
CA GLU A 53 29.68 -2.89 -13.86
C GLU A 53 29.95 -4.14 -14.71
N THR A 54 29.18 -5.21 -14.51
CA THR A 54 29.24 -6.42 -15.34
C THR A 54 28.50 -6.29 -16.67
N GLY A 55 27.77 -5.20 -16.88
CA GLY A 55 26.98 -4.95 -18.10
C GLY A 55 25.64 -5.70 -18.16
N TRP A 56 25.21 -6.33 -17.06
CA TRP A 56 23.89 -6.98 -16.98
C TRP A 56 22.76 -5.95 -17.01
N LEU A 57 22.98 -4.78 -16.38
CA LEU A 57 22.05 -3.65 -16.41
C LEU A 57 22.46 -2.63 -17.48
N ASN A 58 22.25 -2.97 -18.75
CA ASN A 58 22.51 -2.07 -19.88
C ASN A 58 21.27 -1.24 -20.25
N GLU A 59 21.40 -0.37 -21.26
CA GLU A 59 20.36 0.57 -21.71
C GLU A 59 19.05 -0.09 -22.18
N SER A 60 19.05 -1.39 -22.49
CA SER A 60 17.83 -2.11 -22.87
C SER A 60 16.99 -2.56 -21.67
N VAL A 61 17.55 -2.52 -20.45
CA VAL A 61 16.85 -2.87 -19.22
C VAL A 61 16.13 -1.63 -18.70
N ASP A 62 14.81 -1.66 -18.71
CA ASP A 62 13.99 -0.54 -18.24
C ASP A 62 13.29 -0.81 -16.90
N THR A 63 13.26 -2.08 -16.47
CA THR A 63 12.49 -2.57 -15.31
C THR A 63 13.29 -3.64 -14.56
N LEU A 64 13.42 -3.47 -13.24
CA LEU A 64 14.02 -4.44 -12.32
C LEU A 64 12.93 -5.11 -11.48
N VAL A 65 12.93 -6.45 -11.47
CA VAL A 65 12.00 -7.25 -10.68
C VAL A 65 12.76 -7.93 -9.55
N PHE A 66 12.44 -7.57 -8.31
CA PHE A 66 13.09 -8.12 -7.12
C PHE A 66 12.30 -9.30 -6.56
N VAL A 67 12.96 -10.43 -6.38
CA VAL A 67 12.43 -11.57 -5.62
C VAL A 67 12.86 -11.40 -4.16
N MET A 68 11.95 -10.90 -3.33
CA MET A 68 12.30 -10.42 -1.98
C MET A 68 12.06 -11.48 -0.89
N ASP A 69 13.05 -11.68 -0.03
CA ASP A 69 12.93 -12.59 1.12
C ASP A 69 13.43 -11.98 2.45
N GLY A 70 12.89 -12.49 3.55
CA GLY A 70 13.22 -12.08 4.92
C GLY A 70 13.22 -10.57 5.11
N ALA A 71 14.30 -10.04 5.68
CA ALA A 71 14.46 -8.62 6.00
C ALA A 71 14.42 -7.68 4.77
N PHE A 72 14.67 -8.19 3.57
CA PHE A 72 14.61 -7.39 2.35
C PHE A 72 13.19 -6.94 2.01
N ARG A 73 12.15 -7.66 2.45
CA ARG A 73 10.75 -7.29 2.21
C ARG A 73 10.35 -5.91 2.75
N ARG A 74 11.18 -5.31 3.60
CA ARG A 74 10.97 -3.95 4.16
C ARG A 74 11.74 -2.85 3.45
N ILE A 75 12.55 -3.22 2.47
CA ILE A 75 13.49 -2.31 1.84
C ILE A 75 12.82 -1.75 0.59
N PRO A 76 12.47 -0.46 0.57
CA PRO A 76 12.05 0.19 -0.66
C PRO A 76 13.25 0.27 -1.61
N MET A 77 13.36 -0.68 -2.53
CA MET A 77 14.46 -0.72 -3.50
C MET A 77 14.52 0.57 -4.34
N ALA A 78 13.37 1.22 -4.54
CA ALA A 78 13.26 2.54 -5.15
C ALA A 78 14.14 3.61 -4.51
N ALA A 79 14.42 3.52 -3.21
CA ALA A 79 15.19 4.49 -2.45
C ALA A 79 16.70 4.22 -2.40
N LEU A 80 17.19 3.14 -3.02
CA LEU A 80 18.64 2.95 -3.14
C LEU A 80 19.23 4.10 -3.97
N TYR A 81 20.43 4.55 -3.62
CA TYR A 81 20.97 5.80 -4.16
C TYR A 81 22.34 5.58 -4.79
N ASP A 82 22.46 5.90 -6.07
CA ASP A 82 23.76 5.93 -6.74
C ASP A 82 24.45 7.27 -6.45
N GLN A 83 25.57 7.20 -5.75
CA GLN A 83 26.36 8.38 -5.44
C GLN A 83 27.02 9.00 -6.69
N ASP A 84 27.32 8.21 -7.71
CA ASP A 84 28.06 8.66 -8.89
C ASP A 84 27.15 9.44 -9.84
N SER A 85 25.98 8.89 -10.16
CA SER A 85 24.98 9.60 -10.98
C SER A 85 24.10 10.57 -10.18
N GLN A 86 24.19 10.53 -8.85
CA GLN A 86 23.35 11.28 -7.90
C GLN A 86 21.85 10.99 -8.00
N GLN A 87 21.46 9.80 -8.48
CA GLN A 87 20.08 9.41 -8.70
C GLN A 87 19.64 8.28 -7.77
N PHE A 88 18.36 8.28 -7.43
CA PHE A 88 17.72 7.10 -6.85
C PHE A 88 17.54 5.99 -7.90
N LEU A 89 17.50 4.74 -7.47
CA LEU A 89 17.32 3.59 -8.37
C LEU A 89 16.04 3.71 -9.21
N ILE A 90 14.96 4.26 -8.62
CA ILE A 90 13.69 4.48 -9.33
C ILE A 90 13.79 5.52 -10.46
N GLU A 91 14.77 6.42 -10.43
CA GLU A 91 14.98 7.37 -11.54
C GLU A 91 15.64 6.69 -12.74
N LYS A 92 16.34 5.56 -12.51
CA LYS A 92 17.00 4.76 -13.55
C LYS A 92 16.09 3.67 -14.11
N TYR A 93 15.43 2.90 -13.23
CA TYR A 93 14.65 1.73 -13.61
C TYR A 93 13.26 1.75 -12.97
N ALA A 94 12.26 1.25 -13.69
CA ALA A 94 11.00 0.88 -13.07
C ALA A 94 11.23 -0.30 -12.13
N ILE A 95 10.50 -0.36 -11.02
CA ILE A 95 10.73 -1.39 -9.99
C ILE A 95 9.45 -2.15 -9.73
N ALA A 96 9.56 -3.47 -9.69
CA ALA A 96 8.53 -4.36 -9.22
C ALA A 96 9.10 -5.39 -8.24
N THR A 97 8.22 -5.95 -7.44
CA THR A 97 8.52 -6.99 -6.47
C THR A 97 7.70 -8.23 -6.79
N THR A 98 8.32 -9.40 -6.64
CA THR A 98 7.61 -10.67 -6.64
C THR A 98 8.08 -11.50 -5.45
N PHE A 99 7.26 -12.46 -5.03
CA PHE A 99 7.60 -13.38 -3.95
C PHE A 99 7.73 -14.78 -4.54
N GLY A 100 8.89 -15.41 -4.35
CA GLY A 100 9.18 -16.79 -4.73
C GLY A 100 8.31 -17.41 -5.83
N ASN A 101 7.28 -18.15 -5.41
CA ASN A 101 6.44 -19.02 -6.23
C ASN A 101 5.23 -18.32 -6.90
N LEU A 102 5.26 -17.01 -7.06
CA LEU A 102 4.13 -16.24 -7.54
C LEU A 102 4.06 -16.32 -9.08
N GLU A 103 3.03 -17.01 -9.59
CA GLU A 103 2.82 -17.17 -11.03
C GLU A 103 2.42 -15.84 -11.68
N ILE A 104 3.14 -15.44 -12.71
CA ILE A 104 2.83 -14.24 -13.49
C ILE A 104 1.93 -14.66 -14.66
N PRO A 105 0.68 -14.16 -14.73
CA PRO A 105 -0.25 -14.51 -15.79
C PRO A 105 0.33 -14.17 -17.17
N GLN A 106 0.24 -15.04 -18.17
CA GLN A 106 0.82 -14.74 -19.49
C GLN A 106 -0.04 -13.77 -20.34
N ALA A 107 -1.34 -13.69 -20.06
CA ALA A 107 -2.25 -12.78 -20.77
C ALA A 107 -1.82 -11.31 -20.61
N PRO A 108 -2.01 -10.45 -21.62
CA PRO A 108 -1.74 -9.02 -21.47
C PRO A 108 -2.72 -8.38 -20.45
N PRO A 109 -2.33 -7.29 -19.76
CA PRO A 109 -3.24 -6.56 -18.90
C PRO A 109 -4.36 -5.88 -19.70
N SER A 110 -5.53 -5.74 -19.07
CA SER A 110 -6.61 -4.93 -19.64
C SER A 110 -6.18 -3.46 -19.75
N LYS A 111 -6.43 -2.85 -20.91
CA LYS A 111 -6.18 -1.40 -21.12
C LYS A 111 -7.26 -0.51 -20.52
N GLN A 112 -8.50 -1.01 -20.44
CA GLN A 112 -9.60 -0.29 -19.82
C GLN A 112 -9.65 -0.63 -18.33
N LEU A 113 -9.65 0.39 -17.49
CA LEU A 113 -9.78 0.26 -16.04
C LEU A 113 -11.24 0.53 -15.66
N ASN A 114 -11.84 -0.42 -14.95
CA ASN A 114 -13.10 -0.27 -14.25
C ASN A 114 -12.79 -0.43 -12.76
N VAL A 115 -12.90 0.67 -12.01
CA VAL A 115 -12.36 0.78 -10.66
C VAL A 115 -13.48 0.77 -9.64
N LEU A 116 -13.41 -0.14 -8.67
CA LEU A 116 -14.13 0.00 -7.41
C LEU A 116 -13.21 0.68 -6.41
N ALA A 117 -13.46 1.95 -6.13
CA ALA A 117 -12.68 2.72 -5.17
C ALA A 117 -13.47 2.85 -3.87
N ALA A 118 -12.85 2.54 -2.74
CA ALA A 118 -13.49 2.61 -1.44
C ALA A 118 -12.55 3.15 -0.36
N GLY A 119 -13.09 3.89 0.60
CA GLY A 119 -12.28 4.45 1.66
C GLY A 119 -13.05 4.96 2.87
N LEU A 120 -12.29 5.17 3.95
CA LEU A 120 -12.75 5.69 5.22
C LEU A 120 -11.87 6.87 5.63
N SER A 121 -12.43 8.08 5.61
CA SER A 121 -11.74 9.31 6.02
C SER A 121 -11.92 9.65 7.50
N GLN A 122 -13.01 9.20 8.11
CA GLN A 122 -13.41 9.59 9.47
C GLN A 122 -12.60 8.86 10.54
N ALA A 123 -12.34 9.54 11.66
CA ALA A 123 -11.79 8.91 12.86
C ALA A 123 -12.73 7.77 13.32
N SER A 124 -12.14 6.67 13.76
CA SER A 124 -12.89 5.43 14.00
C SER A 124 -12.43 4.66 15.23
N VAL A 125 -13.29 3.75 15.70
CA VAL A 125 -13.03 2.89 16.85
C VAL A 125 -13.45 1.46 16.58
N LEU A 126 -12.50 0.53 16.76
CA LEU A 126 -12.72 -0.90 16.72
C LEU A 126 -12.84 -1.43 18.15
N SER A 127 -13.92 -2.14 18.46
CA SER A 127 -14.08 -2.82 19.74
C SER A 127 -13.68 -4.29 19.59
N ILE A 128 -12.73 -4.73 20.42
CA ILE A 128 -12.21 -6.11 20.41
C ILE A 128 -12.54 -6.74 21.76
N LEU A 129 -13.18 -7.91 21.73
CA LEU A 129 -13.37 -8.75 22.91
C LEU A 129 -12.19 -9.70 23.05
N GLY A 130 -11.44 -9.56 24.14
CA GLY A 130 -10.37 -10.48 24.51
C GLY A 130 -10.92 -11.83 24.99
N ALA A 131 -10.07 -12.86 24.97
CA ALA A 131 -10.38 -14.20 25.45
C ALA A 131 -10.74 -14.24 26.95
N ASP A 132 -10.40 -13.19 27.70
CA ASP A 132 -10.73 -12.97 29.10
C ASP A 132 -12.06 -12.24 29.32
N ASN A 133 -12.87 -12.08 28.27
CA ASN A 133 -14.10 -11.27 28.22
C ASN A 133 -13.88 -9.77 28.54
N GLN A 134 -12.64 -9.27 28.48
CA GLN A 134 -12.39 -7.84 28.58
C GLN A 134 -12.49 -7.18 27.20
N SER A 135 -13.29 -6.12 27.11
CA SER A 135 -13.35 -5.29 25.90
C SER A 135 -12.18 -4.32 25.90
N SER A 136 -11.36 -4.40 24.85
CA SER A 136 -10.38 -3.37 24.49
C SER A 136 -10.87 -2.60 23.27
N THR A 137 -10.49 -1.34 23.16
CA THR A 137 -10.79 -0.53 21.97
C THR A 137 -9.51 -0.10 21.28
N ILE A 138 -9.50 -0.13 19.94
CA ILE A 138 -8.45 0.49 19.13
C ILE A 138 -9.05 1.74 18.50
N ARG A 139 -8.42 2.90 18.73
CA ARG A 139 -8.79 4.17 18.13
C ARG A 139 -7.85 4.47 16.97
N PHE A 140 -8.45 4.73 15.82
CA PHE A 140 -7.77 5.13 14.59
C PHE A 140 -8.02 6.62 14.33
N ASN A 141 -6.96 7.33 13.94
CA ASN A 141 -7.06 8.74 13.60
C ASN A 141 -7.84 8.91 12.28
N GLN A 142 -8.36 10.11 12.03
CA GLN A 142 -8.94 10.42 10.72
C GLN A 142 -7.86 10.36 9.62
N LEU A 143 -8.25 10.02 8.40
CA LEU A 143 -7.40 10.04 7.21
C LEU A 143 -7.87 11.18 6.29
N PRO A 144 -7.42 12.42 6.51
CA PRO A 144 -8.02 13.62 5.90
C PRO A 144 -7.84 13.68 4.37
N HIS A 145 -6.91 12.92 3.81
CA HIS A 145 -6.59 12.94 2.38
C HIS A 145 -7.28 11.85 1.56
N VAL A 146 -8.02 10.93 2.21
CA VAL A 146 -8.75 9.86 1.51
C VAL A 146 -9.79 10.43 0.56
N GLU A 147 -10.52 11.48 0.95
CA GLU A 147 -11.56 12.08 0.09
C GLU A 147 -10.93 12.67 -1.18
N THR A 148 -9.84 13.43 -1.03
CA THR A 148 -9.10 14.01 -2.17
C THR A 148 -8.48 12.93 -3.06
N GLU A 149 -7.98 11.83 -2.49
CA GLU A 149 -7.46 10.70 -3.25
C GLU A 149 -8.54 10.04 -4.12
N LEU A 150 -9.71 9.75 -3.55
CA LEU A 150 -10.81 9.10 -4.28
C LEU A 150 -11.43 10.03 -5.32
N ASP A 151 -11.57 11.32 -5.02
CA ASP A 151 -12.03 12.34 -5.98
C ASP A 151 -11.06 12.47 -7.17
N GLY A 152 -9.75 12.49 -6.89
CA GLY A 152 -8.71 12.54 -7.93
C GLY A 152 -8.70 11.29 -8.82
N LEU A 153 -8.93 10.11 -8.22
CA LEU A 153 -9.10 8.86 -8.97
C LEU A 153 -10.31 8.93 -9.89
N GLN A 154 -11.48 9.35 -9.38
CA GLN A 154 -12.71 9.43 -10.16
C GLN A 154 -12.62 10.45 -11.30
N ALA A 155 -11.89 11.56 -11.08
CA ALA A 155 -11.59 12.52 -12.14
C ALA A 155 -10.66 11.96 -13.23
N THR A 156 -9.83 10.97 -12.89
CA THR A 156 -8.84 10.38 -13.81
C THR A 156 -9.37 9.16 -14.55
N VAL A 157 -10.27 8.38 -13.93
CA VAL A 157 -10.79 7.12 -14.49
C VAL A 157 -12.31 7.18 -14.61
N GLN A 158 -12.82 7.32 -15.84
CA GLN A 158 -14.26 7.48 -16.09
C GLN A 158 -15.12 6.25 -15.67
N GLY A 159 -14.53 5.06 -15.61
CA GLY A 159 -15.19 3.82 -15.20
C GLY A 159 -15.05 3.52 -13.71
N SER A 160 -15.17 4.51 -12.83
CA SER A 160 -14.97 4.33 -11.38
C SER A 160 -16.24 4.53 -10.56
N ASP A 161 -16.52 3.58 -9.67
CA ASP A 161 -17.50 3.71 -8.60
C ASP A 161 -16.82 3.98 -7.26
N VAL A 162 -17.30 4.97 -6.52
CA VAL A 162 -16.68 5.45 -5.27
C VAL A 162 -17.60 5.18 -4.07
N PHE A 163 -17.06 4.43 -3.10
CA PHE A 163 -17.71 4.10 -1.83
C PHE A 163 -16.93 4.75 -0.69
N LEU A 164 -17.38 5.91 -0.23
CA LEU A 164 -16.74 6.65 0.85
C LEU A 164 -17.55 6.56 2.15
N ASN A 165 -16.85 6.41 3.28
CA ASN A 165 -17.42 6.43 4.63
C ASN A 165 -18.61 5.47 4.76
N ALA A 166 -19.80 5.96 5.10
CA ALA A 166 -21.00 5.12 5.30
C ALA A 166 -21.38 4.25 4.08
N LYS A 167 -20.89 4.55 2.87
CA LYS A 167 -21.09 3.69 1.69
C LYS A 167 -20.15 2.48 1.69
N PHE A 168 -18.97 2.57 2.31
CA PHE A 168 -17.95 1.51 2.34
C PHE A 168 -18.21 0.45 3.42
N GLN A 169 -19.38 -0.17 3.42
CA GLN A 169 -19.71 -1.24 4.37
C GLN A 169 -19.27 -2.61 3.85
N LYS A 170 -18.94 -3.53 4.76
CA LYS A 170 -18.44 -4.88 4.44
C LYS A 170 -19.33 -5.64 3.45
N ASP A 171 -20.63 -5.76 3.74
CA ASP A 171 -21.58 -6.51 2.90
C ASP A 171 -21.74 -5.90 1.50
N THR A 172 -21.76 -4.57 1.44
CA THR A 172 -21.83 -3.82 0.19
C THR A 172 -20.56 -4.07 -0.63
N PHE A 173 -19.39 -3.97 0.00
CA PHE A 173 -18.10 -4.21 -0.63
C PHE A 173 -17.99 -5.66 -1.13
N GLN A 174 -18.38 -6.64 -0.32
CA GLN A 174 -18.43 -8.06 -0.72
C GLN A 174 -19.30 -8.26 -1.97
N THR A 175 -20.48 -7.64 -2.02
CA THR A 175 -21.39 -7.71 -3.17
C THR A 175 -20.75 -7.13 -4.44
N GLN A 176 -20.08 -5.98 -4.33
CA GLN A 176 -19.39 -5.36 -5.46
C GLN A 176 -18.16 -6.18 -5.91
N MET A 177 -17.42 -6.76 -4.97
CA MET A 177 -16.28 -7.64 -5.25
C MET A 177 -16.67 -8.89 -6.03
N ALA A 178 -17.89 -9.42 -5.84
CA ALA A 178 -18.41 -10.54 -6.62
C ALA A 178 -18.74 -10.15 -8.08
N SER A 179 -18.87 -8.86 -8.40
CA SER A 179 -19.13 -8.39 -9.76
C SER A 179 -17.87 -8.44 -10.63
N ALA A 180 -17.96 -9.08 -11.80
CA ALA A 180 -16.90 -9.07 -12.81
C ALA A 180 -16.74 -7.71 -13.52
N ALA A 181 -17.58 -6.71 -13.21
CA ALA A 181 -17.53 -5.39 -13.84
C ALA A 181 -16.24 -4.62 -13.52
N TYR A 182 -15.73 -4.75 -12.30
CA TYR A 182 -14.50 -4.09 -11.86
C TYR A 182 -13.29 -4.96 -12.12
N ASN A 183 -12.23 -4.42 -12.68
CA ASN A 183 -10.94 -5.11 -12.80
C ASN A 183 -9.87 -4.45 -11.92
N VAL A 184 -10.16 -3.32 -11.30
CA VAL A 184 -9.31 -2.67 -10.32
C VAL A 184 -10.11 -2.42 -9.05
N VAL A 185 -9.46 -2.64 -7.90
CA VAL A 185 -10.00 -2.29 -6.59
C VAL A 185 -9.00 -1.38 -5.89
N HIS A 186 -9.47 -0.24 -5.38
CA HIS A 186 -8.64 0.72 -4.65
C HIS A 186 -9.20 0.92 -3.25
N LEU A 187 -8.38 0.68 -2.22
CA LEU A 187 -8.77 0.75 -0.81
C LEU A 187 -7.92 1.78 -0.07
N ALA A 188 -8.61 2.82 0.40
CA ALA A 188 -8.06 3.94 1.16
C ALA A 188 -8.66 3.95 2.57
N THR A 189 -8.22 3.01 3.41
CA THR A 189 -8.61 2.87 4.82
C THR A 189 -7.44 2.37 5.66
N HIS A 190 -7.53 2.50 6.97
CA HIS A 190 -6.56 1.89 7.87
C HIS A 190 -6.57 0.37 7.74
N GLY A 191 -5.38 -0.20 7.84
CA GLY A 191 -5.19 -1.65 7.92
C GLY A 191 -4.10 -1.97 8.92
N ILE A 192 -4.26 -3.06 9.66
CA ILE A 192 -3.25 -3.64 10.53
C ILE A 192 -2.76 -4.93 9.87
N PHE A 193 -1.44 -5.14 9.82
CA PHE A 193 -0.84 -6.36 9.25
C PHE A 193 0.04 -7.01 10.30
N GLY A 194 -0.56 -7.92 11.06
CA GLY A 194 0.10 -8.69 12.10
C GLY A 194 0.83 -9.93 11.58
N PHE A 195 1.10 -10.88 12.48
CA PHE A 195 1.80 -12.14 12.19
C PHE A 195 0.87 -13.29 11.83
N THR A 196 -0.42 -13.13 12.09
CA THR A 196 -1.44 -14.14 11.91
C THR A 196 -2.49 -13.61 10.94
N ARG A 197 -3.35 -14.51 10.44
CA ARG A 197 -4.45 -14.11 9.56
C ARG A 197 -5.44 -13.22 10.30
N GLU A 198 -5.64 -13.50 11.58
CA GLU A 198 -6.60 -12.85 12.47
C GLU A 198 -6.12 -11.45 12.90
N ASP A 199 -4.80 -11.26 12.98
CA ASP A 199 -4.19 -9.96 13.28
C ASP A 199 -3.93 -9.11 12.01
N THR A 200 -4.43 -9.56 10.86
CA THR A 200 -4.27 -8.88 9.57
C THR A 200 -5.62 -8.52 8.97
N PHE A 201 -5.97 -7.23 9.01
CA PHE A 201 -7.27 -6.75 8.59
C PHE A 201 -7.27 -5.29 8.13
N LEU A 202 -8.25 -4.94 7.31
CA LEU A 202 -8.65 -3.55 7.06
C LEU A 202 -9.86 -3.18 7.92
N ILE A 203 -10.03 -1.91 8.22
CA ILE A 203 -11.24 -1.43 8.92
C ILE A 203 -12.25 -0.86 7.94
N VAL A 204 -13.53 -1.14 8.20
CA VAL A 204 -14.66 -0.60 7.46
C VAL A 204 -15.77 -0.13 8.41
N PRO A 205 -16.52 0.93 8.06
CA PRO A 205 -17.66 1.38 8.85
C PRO A 205 -18.69 0.29 9.04
N THR A 206 -19.19 0.17 10.27
CA THR A 206 -20.39 -0.64 10.54
C THR A 206 -21.64 0.06 10.03
N ALA A 207 -22.74 -0.68 9.88
CA ALA A 207 -24.06 -0.10 9.60
C ALA A 207 -24.66 0.69 10.78
N ALA A 208 -23.99 0.72 11.94
CA ALA A 208 -24.46 1.44 13.11
C ALA A 208 -24.46 2.96 12.84
N LYS A 209 -25.56 3.62 13.19
CA LYS A 209 -25.67 5.08 13.03
C LYS A 209 -24.66 5.77 13.96
N PRO A 210 -23.94 6.80 13.49
CA PRO A 210 -23.16 7.65 14.38
C PRO A 210 -24.08 8.20 15.48
N ASP A 211 -23.59 8.28 16.72
CA ASP A 211 -24.29 9.03 17.77
C ASP A 211 -24.51 10.47 17.26
N GLN A 212 -25.69 11.04 17.53
CA GLN A 212 -26.17 12.29 16.94
C GLN A 212 -25.30 13.52 17.27
N ASN A 213 -24.25 13.34 18.07
CA ASN A 213 -23.33 14.40 18.47
C ASN A 213 -22.08 14.53 17.59
N ASN A 214 -21.90 13.72 16.53
CA ASN A 214 -20.89 13.89 15.47
C ASN A 214 -19.43 14.09 15.96
N SER A 215 -19.14 13.76 17.23
CA SER A 215 -17.89 14.04 17.93
C SER A 215 -17.21 12.79 18.49
N ASP A 216 -17.86 11.62 18.36
CA ASP A 216 -17.26 10.33 18.70
C ASP A 216 -16.76 9.60 17.44
N PRO A 217 -15.61 8.89 17.52
CA PRO A 217 -15.12 8.08 16.42
C PRO A 217 -16.17 7.07 15.96
N ILE A 218 -16.30 6.85 14.66
CA ILE A 218 -17.31 5.94 14.13
C ILE A 218 -16.98 4.47 14.47
N PRO A 219 -17.99 3.65 14.81
CA PRO A 219 -17.77 2.22 15.03
C PRO A 219 -17.42 1.52 13.72
N VAL A 220 -16.32 0.77 13.74
CA VAL A 220 -15.83 -0.02 12.60
C VAL A 220 -15.78 -1.50 12.93
N GLU A 221 -15.83 -2.31 11.88
CA GLU A 221 -15.55 -3.75 11.87
C GLU A 221 -14.38 -4.05 10.92
N THR A 222 -14.01 -5.33 10.81
CA THR A 222 -12.84 -5.77 10.06
C THR A 222 -13.19 -6.50 8.77
N ILE A 223 -12.36 -6.28 7.75
CA ILE A 223 -12.20 -7.18 6.61
C ILE A 223 -10.85 -7.87 6.77
N ASP A 224 -10.86 -9.14 7.15
CA ASP A 224 -9.66 -9.93 7.41
C ASP A 224 -9.19 -10.70 6.15
N LEU A 225 -8.13 -11.50 6.30
CA LEU A 225 -7.60 -12.31 5.21
C LEU A 225 -8.57 -13.39 4.69
N ASN A 226 -9.43 -13.94 5.55
CA ASN A 226 -10.43 -14.94 5.15
C ASN A 226 -11.55 -14.27 4.35
N ASP A 227 -11.96 -13.07 4.75
CA ASP A 227 -12.89 -12.26 3.98
C ASP A 227 -12.31 -11.96 2.59
N PHE A 228 -11.07 -11.48 2.51
CA PHE A 228 -10.41 -11.20 1.23
C PHE A 228 -10.30 -12.42 0.32
N ASP A 229 -9.90 -13.57 0.87
CA ASP A 229 -9.86 -14.82 0.10
C ASP A 229 -11.28 -15.21 -0.39
N SER A 230 -12.31 -15.04 0.44
CA SER A 230 -13.69 -15.28 0.03
C SER A 230 -14.17 -14.35 -1.09
N PHE A 231 -13.68 -13.09 -1.11
CA PHE A 231 -14.03 -12.10 -2.13
C PHE A 231 -13.31 -12.35 -3.46
N LEU A 232 -12.06 -12.81 -3.41
CA LEU A 232 -11.21 -12.96 -4.59
C LEU A 232 -11.29 -14.36 -5.22
N ARG A 233 -11.51 -15.41 -4.43
CA ARG A 233 -11.57 -16.79 -4.92
C ARG A 233 -12.64 -17.02 -6.02
N PRO A 234 -13.86 -16.43 -5.97
CA PRO A 234 -14.83 -16.53 -7.06
C PRO A 234 -14.33 -15.90 -8.37
N ARG A 235 -13.36 -14.99 -8.30
CA ARG A 235 -12.82 -14.24 -9.43
C ARG A 235 -11.68 -14.94 -10.16
N LYS A 236 -11.40 -16.23 -9.90
CA LYS A 236 -10.32 -16.97 -10.58
C LYS A 236 -10.37 -16.89 -12.10
N ALA A 237 -11.57 -16.84 -12.70
CA ALA A 237 -11.74 -16.71 -14.15
C ALA A 237 -11.62 -15.25 -14.66
N THR A 238 -11.81 -14.27 -13.77
CA THR A 238 -11.77 -12.83 -14.06
C THR A 238 -10.98 -12.11 -12.95
N PRO A 239 -9.66 -12.40 -12.85
CA PRO A 239 -8.83 -11.89 -11.78
C PRO A 239 -8.79 -10.37 -11.78
N LEU A 240 -8.57 -9.77 -10.61
CA LEU A 240 -8.33 -8.32 -10.56
C LEU A 240 -7.01 -8.01 -11.27
N GLU A 241 -7.01 -7.05 -12.18
CA GLU A 241 -5.79 -6.53 -12.80
C GLU A 241 -4.91 -5.81 -11.78
N LEU A 242 -5.54 -5.12 -10.82
CA LEU A 242 -4.84 -4.37 -9.79
C LEU A 242 -5.67 -4.26 -8.50
N LEU A 243 -5.04 -4.56 -7.37
CA LEU A 243 -5.48 -4.12 -6.05
C LEU A 243 -4.59 -2.96 -5.58
N VAL A 244 -5.15 -1.86 -5.12
CA VAL A 244 -4.41 -0.75 -4.52
C VAL A 244 -4.78 -0.64 -3.05
N LEU A 245 -3.77 -0.53 -2.20
CA LEU A 245 -3.85 -0.46 -0.74
C LEU A 245 -3.11 0.81 -0.29
N SER A 246 -3.80 1.96 -0.23
CA SER A 246 -3.14 3.27 -0.10
C SER A 246 -2.92 3.73 1.35
N ALA A 247 -3.78 3.35 2.29
CA ALA A 247 -3.71 3.82 3.69
C ALA A 247 -3.36 2.73 4.72
N CYS A 248 -2.51 1.78 4.31
CA CYS A 248 -2.17 0.61 5.12
C CYS A 248 -1.10 0.88 6.18
N GLN A 249 -1.33 0.45 7.42
CA GLN A 249 -0.32 0.44 8.49
C GLN A 249 0.25 -0.97 8.64
N THR A 250 1.44 -1.26 8.11
CA THR A 250 2.17 -2.48 8.50
C THR A 250 2.37 -2.46 10.02
N ALA A 251 1.85 -3.47 10.74
CA ALA A 251 1.86 -3.44 12.19
C ALA A 251 3.31 -3.31 12.68
N THR A 252 3.50 -2.47 13.68
CA THR A 252 4.78 -2.36 14.36
C THR A 252 5.07 -3.64 15.13
N GLY A 253 5.88 -4.50 14.55
CA GLY A 253 6.45 -5.64 15.27
C GLY A 253 7.00 -6.69 14.32
N ASP A 254 8.31 -6.89 14.37
CA ASP A 254 9.08 -8.05 13.90
C ASP A 254 9.03 -8.45 12.39
N ASN A 255 10.12 -9.10 11.99
CA ASN A 255 10.70 -9.26 10.65
C ASN A 255 9.91 -10.03 9.59
N ARG A 256 8.64 -10.38 9.80
CA ARG A 256 8.06 -11.52 9.07
C ARG A 256 7.03 -11.17 8.01
N GLU A 257 6.18 -10.15 8.17
CA GLU A 257 4.97 -10.03 7.32
C GLU A 257 4.61 -8.61 6.85
N VAL A 258 5.59 -7.75 6.58
CA VAL A 258 5.37 -6.40 6.00
C VAL A 258 4.58 -6.41 4.68
N LEU A 259 4.44 -7.58 4.04
CA LEU A 259 3.73 -7.74 2.77
C LEU A 259 2.62 -8.80 2.83
N GLY A 260 2.11 -9.12 4.02
CA GLY A 260 1.09 -10.16 4.24
C GLY A 260 -0.13 -10.06 3.30
N ILE A 261 -0.81 -8.90 3.25
CA ILE A 261 -1.95 -8.71 2.32
C ILE A 261 -1.51 -8.51 0.88
N ALA A 262 -0.40 -7.84 0.59
CA ALA A 262 0.03 -7.68 -0.81
C ALA A 262 0.40 -9.03 -1.44
N GLY A 263 1.07 -9.90 -0.68
CA GLY A 263 1.35 -11.27 -1.05
C GLY A 263 0.10 -12.14 -1.09
N LEU A 264 -0.79 -12.02 -0.09
CA LEU A 264 -2.06 -12.75 -0.09
C LEU A 264 -2.96 -12.34 -1.24
N ALA A 265 -3.13 -11.04 -1.49
CA ALA A 265 -3.99 -10.54 -2.56
C ALA A 265 -3.59 -11.12 -3.91
N VAL A 266 -2.29 -11.22 -4.15
CA VAL A 266 -1.79 -11.87 -5.36
C VAL A 266 -2.03 -13.39 -5.34
N GLN A 267 -1.80 -14.06 -4.21
CA GLN A 267 -2.15 -15.49 -4.06
C GLN A 267 -3.65 -15.76 -4.21
N SER A 268 -4.49 -14.81 -3.79
CA SER A 268 -5.95 -14.93 -3.77
C SER A 268 -6.60 -14.53 -5.08
N GLY A 269 -5.84 -13.98 -6.05
CA GLY A 269 -6.29 -13.82 -7.43
C GLY A 269 -6.18 -12.40 -8.01
N ALA A 270 -5.53 -11.45 -7.35
CA ALA A 270 -5.10 -10.21 -8.00
C ALA A 270 -3.83 -10.48 -8.84
N ARG A 271 -3.77 -9.97 -10.07
CA ARG A 271 -2.56 -10.05 -10.89
C ARG A 271 -1.43 -9.23 -10.30
N SER A 272 -1.79 -8.09 -9.71
CA SER A 272 -0.85 -7.16 -9.11
C SER A 272 -1.47 -6.46 -7.91
N THR A 273 -0.63 -6.10 -6.95
CA THR A 273 -1.01 -5.25 -5.82
C THR A 273 -0.05 -4.09 -5.67
N LEU A 274 -0.57 -2.86 -5.63
CA LEU A 274 0.17 -1.66 -5.23
C LEU A 274 -0.12 -1.40 -3.76
N ALA A 275 0.91 -1.37 -2.92
CA ALA A 275 0.75 -1.13 -1.49
C ALA A 275 1.87 -0.24 -0.97
N SER A 276 1.63 0.43 0.15
CA SER A 276 2.66 1.15 0.89
C SER A 276 3.30 0.25 1.97
N LEU A 277 4.63 0.33 2.10
CA LEU A 277 5.38 -0.36 3.16
C LEU A 277 5.12 0.23 4.56
N TRP A 278 4.53 1.42 4.64
CA TRP A 278 4.13 2.08 5.88
C TRP A 278 3.10 3.17 5.59
N ASN A 279 2.40 3.62 6.65
CA ASN A 279 1.40 4.68 6.52
C ASN A 279 2.01 6.02 6.07
N ILE A 280 1.37 6.66 5.09
CA ILE A 280 1.72 7.96 4.52
C ILE A 280 0.51 8.88 4.67
N GLU A 281 0.50 9.68 5.74
CA GLU A 281 -0.52 10.70 5.97
C GLU A 281 -0.11 12.01 5.31
N ASP A 282 -0.15 12.06 3.97
CA ASP A 282 0.31 13.21 3.18
C ASP A 282 -0.56 13.43 1.94
N ALA A 283 -0.85 14.69 1.60
CA ALA A 283 -1.55 15.06 0.37
C ALA A 283 -0.88 14.52 -0.91
N SER A 284 0.42 14.24 -0.85
CA SER A 284 1.19 13.63 -1.94
C SER A 284 0.72 12.23 -2.31
N THR A 285 0.06 11.51 -1.40
CA THR A 285 -0.54 10.20 -1.70
C THR A 285 -1.61 10.33 -2.78
N ALA A 286 -2.50 11.32 -2.66
CA ALA A 286 -3.53 11.58 -3.66
C ALA A 286 -2.92 11.93 -5.02
N GLN A 287 -1.85 12.74 -5.03
CA GLN A 287 -1.14 13.09 -6.25
C GLN A 287 -0.46 11.87 -6.90
N LEU A 288 0.26 11.06 -6.12
CA LEU A 288 0.92 9.85 -6.62
C LEU A 288 -0.10 8.91 -7.26
N MET A 289 -1.26 8.71 -6.63
CA MET A 289 -2.31 7.85 -7.17
C MET A 289 -2.93 8.42 -8.43
N ALA A 290 -3.21 9.73 -8.49
CA ALA A 290 -3.72 10.37 -9.69
C ALA A 290 -2.73 10.25 -10.86
N ASP A 291 -1.44 10.48 -10.61
CA ASP A 291 -0.38 10.36 -11.62
C ASP A 291 -0.20 8.91 -12.08
N PHE A 292 -0.24 7.96 -11.14
CA PHE A 292 -0.20 6.53 -11.43
C PHE A 292 -1.38 6.11 -12.32
N TYR A 293 -2.62 6.41 -11.92
CA TYR A 293 -3.81 6.03 -12.69
C TYR A 293 -3.89 6.68 -14.07
N ARG A 294 -3.34 7.88 -14.22
CA ARG A 294 -3.23 8.55 -15.54
C ARG A 294 -2.26 7.83 -16.47
N ALA A 295 -1.21 7.22 -15.92
CA ALA A 295 -0.16 6.56 -16.67
C ALA A 295 -0.47 5.09 -17.01
N VAL A 296 -1.13 4.34 -16.11
CA VAL A 296 -1.42 2.89 -16.29
C VAL A 296 -2.04 2.53 -17.65
N PRO A 297 -2.95 3.30 -18.26
CA PRO A 297 -3.52 2.94 -19.56
C PRO A 297 -2.52 2.94 -20.73
N THR A 298 -1.37 3.60 -20.61
CA THR A 298 -0.42 3.84 -21.72
C THR A 298 0.93 3.15 -21.54
N MET A 299 1.22 2.63 -20.35
CA MET A 299 2.49 1.96 -20.04
C MET A 299 2.31 0.86 -19.00
N SER A 300 3.38 0.12 -18.71
CA SER A 300 3.33 -0.92 -17.70
C SER A 300 3.05 -0.35 -16.31
N LYS A 301 2.46 -1.16 -15.42
CA LYS A 301 2.17 -0.73 -14.04
C LYS A 301 3.44 -0.29 -13.30
N ALA A 302 4.57 -0.97 -13.53
CA ALA A 302 5.84 -0.55 -12.93
C ALA A 302 6.35 0.78 -13.48
N LYS A 303 6.20 1.03 -14.80
CA LYS A 303 6.56 2.32 -15.40
C LYS A 303 5.62 3.45 -14.95
N ALA A 304 4.33 3.16 -14.80
CA ALA A 304 3.37 4.11 -14.27
C ALA A 304 3.71 4.51 -12.82
N LEU A 305 4.07 3.55 -11.98
CA LEU A 305 4.53 3.82 -10.61
C LEU A 305 5.86 4.59 -10.60
N GLN A 306 6.81 4.19 -11.44
CA GLN A 306 8.07 4.90 -11.62
C GLN A 306 7.84 6.38 -11.94
N GLN A 307 6.99 6.66 -12.94
CA GLN A 307 6.68 8.03 -13.35
C GLN A 307 6.10 8.85 -12.20
N ALA A 308 5.14 8.30 -11.45
CA ALA A 308 4.52 8.97 -10.31
C ALA A 308 5.54 9.24 -9.18
N GLN A 309 6.42 8.29 -8.87
CA GLN A 309 7.47 8.46 -7.86
C GLN A 309 8.52 9.49 -8.29
N VAL A 310 8.96 9.45 -9.55
CA VAL A 310 9.92 10.42 -10.11
C VAL A 310 9.35 11.83 -10.13
N GLU A 311 8.06 12.00 -10.38
CA GLU A 311 7.42 13.32 -10.32
C GLU A 311 7.47 13.90 -8.90
N LEU A 312 7.22 13.09 -7.86
CA LEU A 312 7.40 13.52 -6.47
C LEU A 312 8.88 13.84 -6.14
N ILE A 313 9.84 13.10 -6.69
CA ILE A 313 11.28 13.41 -6.54
C ILE A 313 11.60 14.78 -7.13
N ARG A 314 11.10 15.09 -8.33
CA ARG A 314 11.29 16.40 -9.00
C ARG A 314 10.69 17.56 -8.21
N GLN A 315 9.64 17.29 -7.45
CA GLN A 315 9.02 18.24 -6.53
C GLN A 315 9.74 18.31 -5.17
N ASN A 316 10.93 17.73 -5.06
CA ASN A 316 11.76 17.65 -3.86
C ASN A 316 11.04 17.01 -2.67
N ARG A 317 10.09 16.09 -2.92
CA ARG A 317 9.45 15.33 -1.85
C ARG A 317 10.42 14.30 -1.29
N GLN A 318 10.37 14.12 0.03
CA GLN A 318 11.26 13.20 0.73
C GLN A 318 10.98 11.74 0.32
N PRO A 319 12.03 10.88 0.23
CA PRO A 319 11.89 9.43 0.04
C PRO A 319 10.85 8.72 0.90
N THR A 320 10.58 9.24 2.11
CA THR A 320 9.56 8.70 3.02
C THR A 320 8.14 8.76 2.50
N VAL A 321 7.90 9.58 1.47
CA VAL A 321 6.58 9.80 0.84
C VAL A 321 6.40 8.93 -0.39
N TRP A 322 7.39 8.87 -1.29
CA TRP A 322 7.23 8.19 -2.58
C TRP A 322 7.76 6.76 -2.59
N ALA A 323 8.89 6.50 -1.93
CA ALA A 323 9.53 5.18 -1.92
C ALA A 323 8.77 4.04 -1.24
N PRO A 324 7.83 4.26 -0.30
CA PRO A 324 7.16 3.15 0.37
C PRO A 324 6.20 2.41 -0.56
N TYR A 325 5.73 3.06 -1.63
CA TYR A 325 4.86 2.43 -2.61
C TYR A 325 5.63 1.41 -3.43
N ILE A 326 5.15 0.17 -3.38
CA ILE A 326 5.72 -0.96 -4.10
C ILE A 326 4.65 -1.67 -4.90
N LEU A 327 5.04 -2.13 -6.08
CA LEU A 327 4.20 -2.96 -6.93
C LEU A 327 4.61 -4.42 -6.75
N VAL A 328 3.65 -5.26 -6.35
CA VAL A 328 3.81 -6.70 -6.16
C VAL A 328 3.09 -7.44 -7.28
N GLY A 329 3.71 -8.45 -7.87
CA GLY A 329 3.10 -9.32 -8.88
C GLY A 329 3.41 -8.92 -10.31
N ASP A 330 2.42 -9.01 -11.20
CA ASP A 330 2.61 -8.74 -12.63
C ASP A 330 2.88 -7.25 -12.87
N TRP A 331 4.10 -6.91 -13.26
CA TRP A 331 4.53 -5.52 -13.38
C TRP A 331 4.15 -4.85 -14.71
N ARG A 332 3.70 -5.65 -15.68
CA ARG A 332 3.48 -5.22 -17.06
C ARG A 332 2.28 -4.32 -17.26
#